data_AF-A0A5C7NP98-F1
#
_entry.id   AF-A0A5C7NP98-F1
#
_cell.length_a   1.000
_cell.length_b   1.000
_cell.length_c   1.000
_cell.angle_alpha   90.00
_cell.angle_beta   90.00
_cell.angle_gamma   90.00
#
_symmetry.space_group_name_H-M   'P 1'
#
loop_
_entity.id
_entity.type
_entity.pdbx_description
1 polymer ?
#
loop_
_entity_poly.entity_id
_entity_poly.type
_entity_poly.pdbx_seq_one_letter_code
_entity_poly.pdbx_strand_id
1 'polypeptide(L)' 'MRAALEDVALTCPYLYFDDPVAIAVSEKPWATHYRLKAYPVDAAQQFRSISDLTVRGKAVLNDLGLRFAKPPAVAE' A
#
# COMPACT_ATOMS: atom_id res chain seq x y z
N MET A 1 3.16 -7.94 8.28
CA MET A 1 3.22 -7.22 6.97
C MET A 1 1.83 -7.05 6.38
N ARG A 2 1.13 -8.13 5.98
CA ARG A 2 -0.26 -8.03 5.44
C ARG A 2 -1.21 -7.34 6.42
N ALA A 3 -1.34 -7.84 7.66
CA ALA A 3 -2.23 -7.25 8.66
C ALA A 3 -1.93 -5.75 8.89
N ALA A 4 -0.65 -5.38 9.00
CA ALA A 4 -0.26 -3.98 9.18
C ALA A 4 -0.66 -3.07 7.99
N LEU A 5 -0.61 -3.57 6.76
CA LEU A 5 -1.10 -2.84 5.58
C LEU A 5 -2.63 -2.79 5.52
N GLU A 6 -3.30 -3.81 6.06
CA GLU A 6 -4.76 -3.87 6.18
C GLU A 6 -5.25 -2.86 7.21
N ASP A 7 -4.59 -2.75 8.36
CA ASP A 7 -4.84 -1.74 9.38
C ASP A 7 -4.68 -0.31 8.82
N VAL A 8 -3.65 -0.07 8.01
CA VAL A 8 -3.45 1.20 7.30
C VAL A 8 -4.62 1.51 6.37
N ALA A 9 -5.11 0.52 5.64
CA ALA A 9 -6.26 0.69 4.75
C ALA A 9 -7.54 0.98 5.54
N LEU A 10 -7.83 0.21 6.59
CA LEU A 10 -9.03 0.37 7.42
C LEU A 10 -9.07 1.70 8.18
N THR A 11 -7.91 2.33 8.39
CA THR A 11 -7.79 3.65 9.00
C THR A 11 -7.69 4.79 7.98
N CYS A 12 -7.83 4.51 6.68
CA CYS A 12 -7.81 5.52 5.64
C CYS A 12 -9.11 6.35 5.66
N PRO A 13 -9.04 7.69 5.76
CA PRO A 13 -10.23 8.54 5.86
C PRO A 13 -11.06 8.58 4.57
N TYR A 14 -10.51 8.08 3.46
CA TYR A 14 -11.17 8.06 2.16
C TYR A 14 -11.77 6.69 1.82
N LEU A 15 -11.58 5.66 2.66
CA LEU A 15 -12.00 4.30 2.36
C LEU A 15 -13.53 4.18 2.27
N TYR A 16 -14.00 3.54 1.20
CA TYR A 16 -15.36 3.04 1.10
C TYR A 16 -15.43 1.66 1.75
N PHE A 17 -16.06 1.58 2.93
CA PHE A 17 -16.03 0.38 3.78
C PHE A 17 -16.86 -0.80 3.26
N ASP A 18 -17.82 -0.55 2.35
CA ASP A 18 -18.63 -1.63 1.77
C ASP A 18 -17.86 -2.43 0.71
N ASP A 19 -16.74 -1.90 0.20
CA ASP A 19 -15.84 -2.64 -0.68
C ASP A 19 -14.69 -3.29 0.11
N PRO A 20 -14.30 -4.54 -0.22
CA PRO A 20 -13.26 -5.23 0.51
C PRO A 20 -11.89 -4.59 0.28
N VAL A 21 -11.15 -4.39 1.38
CA VAL A 21 -9.70 -4.18 1.33
C VAL A 21 -9.03 -5.48 0.92
N ALA A 22 -8.20 -5.44 -0.12
CA ALA A 22 -7.48 -6.62 -0.58
C ALA A 22 -5.98 -6.34 -0.73
N ILE A 23 -5.16 -7.19 -0.14
CA ILE A 23 -3.72 -7.19 -0.37
C ILE A 23 -3.39 -8.39 -1.26
N ALA A 24 -2.79 -8.13 -2.43
CA ALA A 24 -2.25 -9.16 -3.29
C ALA A 24 -0.73 -9.22 -3.09
N VAL A 25 -0.18 -10.42 -2.95
CA VAL A 25 1.26 -10.63 -2.73
C VAL A 25 1.83 -11.39 -3.92
N SER A 26 2.92 -10.90 -4.49
CA SER A 26 3.65 -11.58 -5.56
C SER A 26 5.13 -11.56 -5.24
N GLU A 27 5.74 -12.75 -5.18
CA GLU A 27 7.18 -12.87 -5.07
C GLU A 27 7.84 -12.54 -6.41
N LYS A 28 8.87 -11.68 -6.40
CA LYS A 28 9.72 -11.38 -7.56
C LYS A 28 11.17 -11.71 -7.19
N PRO A 29 12.04 -12.04 -8.15
CA PRO A 29 13.44 -12.37 -7.88
C PRO A 29 14.23 -11.32 -7.09
N TRP A 30 13.78 -10.06 -7.11
CA TRP A 30 14.42 -8.94 -6.41
C TRP A 30 13.66 -8.44 -5.18
N ALA A 31 12.39 -8.83 -4.98
CA ALA A 31 11.55 -8.35 -3.89
C ALA A 31 10.20 -9.07 -3.80
N THR A 32 9.63 -9.15 -2.60
CA THR A 32 8.20 -9.42 -2.43
C THR A 32 7.38 -8.17 -2.71
N HIS A 33 6.48 -8.23 -3.69
CA HIS A 33 5.59 -7.12 -4.04
C HIS A 33 4.23 -7.28 -3.34
N TYR A 34 3.91 -6.34 -2.46
CA TYR A 34 2.60 -6.19 -1.83
C TYR A 34 1.80 -5.11 -2.56
N ARG A 35 0.68 -5.50 -3.18
CA ARG A 35 -0.26 -4.58 -3.81
C ARG A 35 -1.50 -4.43 -2.94
N LEU A 36 -1.68 -3.25 -2.37
CA LEU A 36 -2.86 -2.87 -1.60
C LEU A 36 -3.94 -2.33 -2.56
N LYS A 37 -5.14 -2.90 -2.48
CA LYS A 37 -6.35 -2.42 -3.14
C LYS A 37 -7.32 -1.90 -2.08
N ALA A 38 -7.64 -0.63 -2.18
CA ALA A 38 -8.62 0.07 -1.38
C ALA A 38 -9.35 1.04 -2.30
N TYR A 39 -10.67 1.16 -2.13
CA TYR A 39 -11.51 1.93 -3.02
C TYR A 39 -11.96 3.21 -2.30
N PRO A 40 -11.70 4.40 -2.88
CA PRO A 40 -12.15 5.64 -2.27
C PRO A 40 -13.66 5.82 -2.43
N VAL A 41 -14.30 6.53 -1.50
CA VAL A 41 -15.74 6.89 -1.60
C VAL A 41 -16.04 7.71 -2.86
N ASP A 42 -15.12 8.60 -3.24
CA ASP A 42 -15.26 9.49 -4.39
C ASP A 42 -14.01 9.44 -5.28
N ALA A 43 -14.20 9.41 -6.60
CA ALA A 43 -13.12 9.47 -7.60
C ALA A 43 -12.23 10.71 -7.42
N ALA A 44 -12.78 11.85 -7.02
CA ALA A 44 -12.03 13.07 -6.72
C ALA A 44 -11.02 12.90 -5.57
N GLN A 45 -11.23 11.91 -4.69
CA GLN A 45 -10.35 11.61 -3.57
C GLN A 45 -9.27 10.57 -3.92
N GLN A 46 -9.30 9.97 -5.11
CA GLN A 46 -8.40 8.88 -5.50
C GLN A 46 -6.92 9.23 -5.30
N PHE A 47 -6.48 10.40 -5.76
CA PHE A 47 -5.08 10.82 -5.58
C PHE A 47 -4.69 10.98 -4.11
N ARG A 48 -5.60 11.50 -3.27
CA ARG A 48 -5.35 11.67 -1.83
C ARG A 48 -5.30 10.32 -1.13
N SER A 49 -6.19 9.41 -1.48
CA SER A 49 -6.23 8.04 -0.98
C SER A 49 -4.94 7.29 -1.30
N ILE A 50 -4.50 7.30 -2.57
CA ILE A 50 -3.24 6.66 -2.99
C ILE A 50 -2.05 7.24 -2.22
N SER A 51 -1.99 8.57 -2.09
CA SER A 51 -0.88 9.24 -1.40
C SER A 51 -0.83 8.88 0.07
N ASP A 52 -1.97 8.95 0.76
CA ASP A 52 -2.10 8.60 2.18
C ASP A 52 -1.70 7.15 2.45
N LEU A 53 -2.29 6.20 1.72
CA LEU A 53 -2.00 4.77 1.86
C LEU A 53 -0.53 4.45 1.57
N THR A 54 0.08 5.14 0.60
CA THR A 54 1.50 4.95 0.27
C THR A 54 2.40 5.46 1.39
N VAL A 55 2.17 6.67 1.88
CA VAL A 55 3.02 7.28 2.92
C VAL A 55 2.90 6.51 4.23
N ARG A 56 1.68 6.27 4.71
CA ARG A 56 1.44 5.53 5.96
C ARG A 56 1.84 4.07 5.85
N GLY A 57 1.54 3.44 4.71
CA GLY A 57 1.96 2.06 4.44
C GLY A 57 3.49 1.91 4.48
N LYS A 58 4.23 2.84 3.86
CA LYS A 58 5.70 2.83 3.93
C LYS A 58 6.22 3.05 5.35
N ALA A 59 5.63 3.98 6.10
CA ALA A 59 6.02 4.24 7.48
C ALA A 59 5.88 2.96 8.34
N VAL A 60 4.70 2.33 8.33
CA VAL A 60 4.44 1.11 9.10
C VAL A 60 5.36 -0.04 8.69
N LEU A 61 5.65 -0.20 7.40
CA LEU A 61 6.60 -1.23 6.95
C LEU A 61 8.05 -0.94 7.40
N ASN A 62 8.48 0.33 7.39
CA ASN A 62 9.79 0.72 7.92
C ASN A 62 9.88 0.48 9.43
N ASP A 63 8.83 0.78 10.18
CA ASP A 63 8.78 0.57 11.63
C ASP A 63 8.87 -0.91 12.00
N LEU A 64 8.38 -1.79 11.12
CA LEU A 64 8.54 -3.24 11.22
C LEU A 64 9.93 -3.74 10.75
N GLY A 65 10.86 -2.84 10.42
CA GLY A 65 12.24 -3.15 10.02
C GLY A 65 12.40 -3.64 8.58
N LEU A 66 11.38 -3.48 7.73
CA LEU A 66 11.51 -3.86 6.31
C LEU A 66 12.41 -2.89 5.55
N ARG A 67 13.16 -3.43 4.60
CA ARG A 67 13.93 -2.65 3.64
C ARG A 67 13.25 -2.71 2.28
N PHE A 68 12.99 -1.55 1.70
CA PHE A 68 12.48 -1.47 0.34
C PHE A 68 13.57 -1.84 -0.66
N ALA A 69 13.21 -2.66 -1.64
CA ALA A 69 14.10 -2.98 -2.73
C ALA A 69 14.46 -1.71 -3.50
N LYS A 70 15.76 -1.56 -3.79
CA LYS A 70 16.20 -0.56 -4.77
C LYS A 70 15.95 -1.18 -6.14
N PRO A 71 15.24 -0.49 -7.05
CA PRO A 71 15.13 -1.00 -8.41
C PRO A 71 16.55 -1.20 -8.97
N PRO A 72 16.79 -2.24 -9.78
CA PRO A 72 18.01 -2.27 -10.58
C PRO A 72 18.08 -0.95 -11.36
N ALA A 73 19.27 -0.36 -11.45
CA ALA A 73 19.47 0.86 -12.22
C ALA A 73 19.09 0.57 -13.69
N VAL A 74 17.85 0.88 -14.04
CA VAL A 74 17.40 0.90 -15.42
C VAL A 74 17.91 2.23 -15.97
N ALA A 75 18.86 2.16 -16.90
CA ALA A 75 19.27 3.32 -17.67
C ALA A 75 18.04 3.79 -18.47
N GLU A 76 17.66 5.05 -18.27
CA GLU A 76 16.64 5.74 -19.06
C GLU A 76 17.21 6.21 -20.40
#